data_AF-A0A9Q0W543-F1
#
_entry.id   AF-A0A9Q0W543-F1
#
_cell.length_a   1.000
_cell.length_b   1.000
_cell.length_c   1.000
_cell.angle_alpha   90.00
_cell.angle_beta   90.00
_cell.angle_gamma   90.00
#
_symmetry.space_group_name_H-M   'P 1'
#
loop_
_entity.id
_entity.type
_entity.pdbx_description
1 polymer ?
#
loop_
_entity_poly.entity_id
_entity_poly.type
_entity_poly.pdbx_seq_one_letter_code
_entity_poly.pdbx_strand_id
1 'polypeptide(L)'
;MNFLVKKVKQKAASDDERLSDEANMNLLQALCSVNFWLLFIAMFCGLGSGLAMINNISQIGESLDYTAAERNSLVSLFSIWNFLGRFGAGFVSDIFLHRVGCARPLFVAITLAIMAVGHIVVAAGFSKNLYLGSVLVGVAYGSQWSLMPTITSEIFGVGHVGTIFNTIAIASPVGSYTFSVRVIGFIYDKVGSGEDNTCFGSRCFMLSFMIMASVAFFGVFVALLLFFRTRRFYKAVVFRRLRHF
;
A
#
# COMPACT_ATOMS: atom_id res chain seq x y z
N MET A 1 19.43 -24.87 41.89
CA MET A 1 18.23 -24.23 41.31
C MET A 1 18.45 -22.74 40.99
N ASN A 2 18.97 -21.92 41.92
CA ASN A 2 19.14 -20.46 41.71
C ASN A 2 20.10 -20.04 40.60
N PHE A 3 21.15 -20.81 40.30
CA PHE A 3 22.12 -20.49 39.26
C PHE A 3 21.56 -20.63 37.84
N LEU A 4 20.76 -21.69 37.59
CA LEU A 4 20.09 -21.91 36.31
C LEU A 4 19.02 -20.83 36.04
N VAL A 5 18.25 -20.45 37.07
CA VAL A 5 17.26 -19.36 36.97
C VAL A 5 17.93 -18.02 36.66
N LYS A 6 19.10 -17.73 37.27
CA LYS A 6 19.88 -16.54 36.96
C LYS A 6 20.38 -16.54 35.51
N LYS A 7 20.93 -17.67 35.03
CA LYS A 7 21.41 -17.84 33.65
C LYS A 7 20.28 -17.68 32.62
N VAL A 8 19.09 -18.22 32.91
CA VAL A 8 17.91 -18.09 32.05
C VAL A 8 17.42 -16.63 32.01
N LYS A 9 17.36 -15.94 33.15
CA LYS A 9 16.99 -14.51 33.20
C LYS A 9 18.02 -13.63 32.48
N GLN A 10 19.31 -13.93 32.63
CA GLN A 10 20.39 -13.15 32.04
C GLN A 10 20.47 -13.36 30.52
N LYS A 11 20.20 -14.59 30.05
CA LYS A 11 20.03 -14.89 28.63
C LYS A 11 18.78 -14.22 28.05
N ALA A 12 17.66 -14.26 28.78
CA ALA A 12 16.44 -13.57 28.36
C ALA A 12 16.63 -12.05 28.28
N ALA A 13 17.35 -11.44 29.23
CA ALA A 13 17.67 -10.02 29.21
C ALA A 13 18.63 -9.66 28.06
N SER A 14 19.67 -10.46 27.80
CA SER A 14 20.59 -10.22 26.68
C SER A 14 19.94 -10.44 25.32
N ASP A 15 18.99 -11.37 25.23
CA ASP A 15 18.20 -11.59 24.02
C ASP A 15 17.25 -10.41 23.80
N ASP A 16 16.59 -9.90 24.86
CA ASP A 16 15.70 -8.73 24.82
C ASP A 16 16.44 -7.43 24.43
N GLU A 17 17.68 -7.24 24.91
CA GLU A 17 18.54 -6.10 24.60
C GLU A 17 19.00 -6.12 23.13
N ARG A 18 19.43 -7.28 22.61
CA ARG A 18 19.73 -7.45 21.17
C ARG A 18 18.49 -7.29 20.29
N LEU A 19 17.34 -7.73 20.79
CA LEU A 19 16.04 -7.57 20.12
C LEU A 19 15.56 -6.11 20.12
N SER A 20 15.92 -5.31 21.14
CA SER A 20 15.68 -3.87 21.15
C SER A 20 16.62 -3.09 20.23
N ASP A 21 17.87 -3.53 20.10
CA ASP A 21 18.85 -2.92 19.18
C ASP A 21 18.55 -3.26 17.70
N GLU A 22 18.14 -4.49 17.39
CA GLU A 22 17.61 -4.83 16.05
C GLU A 22 16.36 -4.04 15.69
N ALA A 23 15.58 -3.64 16.70
CA ALA A 23 14.36 -2.88 16.55
C ALA A 23 14.57 -1.36 16.57
N ASN A 24 15.80 -0.83 16.50
CA ASN A 24 16.04 0.61 16.35
C ASN A 24 17.09 0.87 15.26
N MET A 25 16.73 0.51 14.04
CA MET A 25 17.57 0.72 12.88
C MET A 25 17.65 2.21 12.53
N ASN A 26 18.81 2.65 12.06
CA ASN A 26 18.94 3.94 11.39
C ASN A 26 18.65 3.79 9.88
N LEU A 27 18.58 4.92 9.15
CA LEU A 27 18.22 4.91 7.73
C LEU A 27 19.17 4.06 6.87
N LEU A 28 20.49 4.13 7.08
CA LEU A 28 21.46 3.40 6.27
C LEU A 28 21.32 1.88 6.48
N GLN A 29 21.11 1.46 7.72
CA GLN A 29 20.82 0.06 8.04
C GLN A 29 19.50 -0.39 7.41
N ALA A 30 18.46 0.43 7.45
CA ALA A 30 17.18 0.14 6.83
C ALA A 30 17.32 -0.01 5.31
N LEU A 31 18.07 0.87 4.62
CA LEU A 31 18.31 0.80 3.17
C LEU A 31 19.05 -0.49 2.75
N CYS A 32 19.89 -1.04 3.62
CA CYS A 32 20.55 -2.32 3.39
C CYS A 32 19.64 -3.54 3.66
N SER A 33 18.44 -3.32 4.22
CA SER A 33 17.50 -4.39 4.58
C SER A 33 16.57 -4.77 3.42
N VAL A 34 16.38 -6.06 3.23
CA VAL A 34 15.39 -6.60 2.27
C VAL A 34 13.97 -6.12 2.60
N ASN A 35 13.63 -5.95 3.89
CA ASN A 35 12.29 -5.53 4.30
C ASN A 35 11.97 -4.11 3.81
N PHE A 36 12.98 -3.24 3.71
CA PHE A 36 12.82 -1.87 3.23
C PHE A 36 12.41 -1.88 1.76
N TRP A 37 13.12 -2.65 0.93
CA TRP A 37 12.82 -2.76 -0.50
C TRP A 37 11.49 -3.45 -0.77
N LEU A 38 11.11 -4.45 0.03
CA LEU A 38 9.78 -5.07 -0.07
C LEU A 38 8.66 -4.05 0.22
N LEU A 39 8.82 -3.22 1.27
CA LEU A 39 7.87 -2.14 1.56
C LEU A 39 7.86 -1.06 0.48
N PHE A 40 9.03 -0.67 -0.02
CA PHE A 40 9.18 0.29 -1.11
C PHE A 40 8.43 -0.19 -2.37
N ILE A 41 8.65 -1.44 -2.79
CA ILE A 41 8.00 -2.02 -3.96
C ILE A 41 6.49 -2.15 -3.73
N ALA A 42 6.05 -2.59 -2.55
CA ALA A 42 4.62 -2.66 -2.23
C ALA A 42 3.94 -1.29 -2.27
N MET A 43 4.62 -0.25 -1.77
CA MET A 43 4.16 1.14 -1.78
C MET A 43 4.13 1.71 -3.20
N PHE A 44 5.15 1.42 -4.03
CA PHE A 44 5.16 1.76 -5.45
C PHE A 44 3.95 1.16 -6.19
N CYS A 45 3.69 -0.14 -5.98
CA CYS A 45 2.60 -0.84 -6.66
C CYS A 45 1.22 -0.35 -6.23
N GLY A 46 1.01 -0.14 -4.93
CA GLY A 46 -0.30 0.25 -4.39
C GLY A 46 -0.53 1.75 -4.37
N LEU A 47 0.23 2.49 -3.57
CA LEU A 47 0.07 3.94 -3.43
C LEU A 47 0.44 4.67 -4.72
N GLY A 48 1.44 4.20 -5.48
CA GLY A 48 1.77 4.78 -6.77
C GLY A 48 0.63 4.66 -7.80
N SER A 49 0.04 3.46 -7.96
CA SER A 49 -1.06 3.25 -8.92
C SER A 49 -2.37 3.91 -8.48
N GLY A 50 -2.67 3.90 -7.17
CA GLY A 50 -3.82 4.62 -6.63
C GLY A 50 -3.70 6.14 -6.81
N LEU A 51 -2.50 6.69 -6.58
CA LEU A 51 -2.22 8.11 -6.81
C LEU A 51 -2.30 8.46 -8.31
N ALA A 52 -1.89 7.55 -9.19
CA ALA A 52 -2.04 7.75 -10.63
C ALA A 52 -3.51 7.77 -11.07
N MET A 53 -4.35 6.91 -10.52
CA MET A 53 -5.79 6.94 -10.81
C MET A 53 -6.40 8.28 -10.41
N ILE A 54 -6.18 8.77 -9.19
CA ILE A 54 -6.77 10.06 -8.75
C ILE A 54 -6.24 11.24 -9.56
N ASN A 55 -4.95 11.24 -9.94
CA ASN A 55 -4.37 12.30 -10.75
C ASN A 55 -5.01 12.41 -12.14
N ASN A 56 -5.51 11.30 -12.69
CA ASN A 56 -6.10 11.26 -14.03
C ASN A 56 -7.62 11.03 -14.02
N ILE A 57 -8.26 10.98 -12.84
CA ILE A 57 -9.66 10.53 -12.70
C ILE A 57 -10.64 11.38 -13.49
N SER A 58 -10.40 12.69 -13.57
CA SER A 58 -11.21 13.62 -14.36
C SER A 58 -11.04 13.38 -15.86
N GLN A 59 -9.81 13.18 -16.34
CA GLN A 59 -9.55 12.88 -17.76
C GLN A 59 -10.16 11.52 -18.15
N ILE A 60 -10.06 10.53 -17.27
CA ILE A 60 -10.70 9.23 -17.46
C ILE A 60 -12.22 9.40 -17.53
N GLY A 61 -12.82 10.14 -16.60
CA GLY A 61 -14.26 10.41 -16.61
C GLY A 61 -14.72 11.14 -17.87
N GLU A 62 -13.94 12.11 -18.34
CA GLU A 62 -14.24 12.85 -19.57
C GLU A 62 -14.24 11.95 -20.80
N SER A 63 -13.27 11.03 -20.93
CA SER A 63 -13.27 10.06 -22.03
C SER A 63 -14.48 9.11 -22.02
N LEU A 64 -15.08 8.90 -20.85
CA LEU A 64 -16.27 8.06 -20.66
C LEU A 64 -17.58 8.85 -20.75
N ASP A 65 -17.51 10.10 -21.23
CA ASP A 65 -18.65 11.01 -21.42
C ASP A 65 -19.35 11.41 -20.11
N TYR A 66 -18.61 11.44 -18.99
CA TYR A 66 -19.14 11.98 -17.73
C TYR A 66 -19.12 13.50 -17.71
N THR A 67 -20.20 14.08 -17.22
CA THR A 67 -20.34 15.51 -16.97
C THR A 67 -19.35 16.01 -15.90
N ALA A 68 -19.09 17.32 -15.87
CA ALA A 68 -18.22 17.91 -14.85
C ALA A 68 -18.71 17.63 -13.41
N ALA A 69 -20.02 17.61 -13.19
CA ALA A 69 -20.62 17.28 -11.90
C ALA A 69 -20.36 15.82 -11.48
N GLU A 70 -20.45 14.87 -12.42
CA GLU A 70 -20.14 13.46 -12.17
C GLU A 70 -18.65 13.25 -11.87
N ARG A 71 -17.76 13.93 -12.61
CA ARG A 71 -16.32 13.90 -12.34
C ARG A 71 -15.96 14.41 -10.95
N ASN A 72 -16.56 15.52 -10.52
CA ASN A 72 -16.39 16.03 -9.16
C ASN A 72 -16.93 15.06 -8.10
N SER A 73 -18.02 14.36 -8.41
CA SER A 73 -18.57 13.31 -7.54
C SER A 73 -17.62 12.13 -7.39
N LEU A 74 -16.90 11.73 -8.44
CA LEU A 74 -15.90 10.66 -8.38
C LEU A 74 -14.72 11.02 -7.48
N VAL A 75 -14.18 12.23 -7.59
CA VAL A 75 -13.11 12.74 -6.70
C VAL A 75 -13.58 12.75 -5.24
N SER A 76 -14.83 13.16 -5.02
CA SER A 76 -15.45 13.20 -3.69
C SER A 76 -15.62 11.79 -3.11
N LEU A 77 -16.10 10.84 -3.92
CA LEU A 77 -16.22 9.43 -3.54
C LEU A 77 -14.86 8.84 -3.18
N PHE A 78 -13.85 9.03 -4.03
CA PHE A 78 -12.49 8.56 -3.74
C PHE A 78 -12.00 9.09 -2.38
N SER A 79 -12.24 10.38 -2.10
CA SER A 79 -11.83 11.02 -0.84
C SER A 79 -12.55 10.44 0.38
N ILE A 80 -13.86 10.21 0.30
CA ILE A 80 -14.64 9.58 1.38
C ILE A 80 -14.11 8.17 1.67
N TRP A 81 -13.93 7.36 0.63
CA TRP A 81 -13.49 5.97 0.78
C TRP A 81 -12.02 5.85 1.15
N ASN A 82 -11.18 6.81 0.76
CA ASN A 82 -9.82 6.96 1.29
C ASN A 82 -9.84 7.18 2.80
N PHE A 83 -10.64 8.13 3.29
CA PHE A 83 -10.76 8.40 4.71
C PHE A 83 -11.24 7.16 5.49
N LEU A 84 -12.31 6.51 5.02
CA LEU A 84 -12.84 5.30 5.63
C LEU A 84 -11.82 4.14 5.58
N GLY A 85 -11.09 4.00 4.47
CA GLY A 85 -10.04 3.00 4.32
C GLY A 85 -8.88 3.20 5.30
N ARG A 86 -8.45 4.46 5.52
CA ARG A 86 -7.41 4.83 6.50
C ARG A 86 -7.81 4.42 7.90
N PHE A 87 -8.98 4.88 8.33
CA PHE A 87 -9.50 4.64 9.67
C PHE A 87 -9.80 3.14 9.90
N GLY A 88 -10.54 2.54 8.96
CA GLY A 88 -10.97 1.15 9.04
C GLY A 88 -9.80 0.17 9.07
N ALA A 89 -8.84 0.27 8.15
CA ALA A 89 -7.73 -0.67 8.12
C ALA A 89 -6.77 -0.51 9.30
N GLY A 90 -6.56 0.72 9.77
CA GLY A 90 -5.78 0.96 10.99
C GLY A 90 -6.39 0.21 12.17
N PHE A 91 -7.66 0.50 12.47
CA PHE A 91 -8.39 -0.10 13.58
C PHE A 91 -8.55 -1.63 13.46
N VAL A 92 -8.92 -2.13 12.28
CA VAL A 92 -9.07 -3.59 12.06
C VAL A 92 -7.72 -4.29 12.21
N SER A 93 -6.64 -3.72 11.68
CA SER A 93 -5.31 -4.33 11.82
C SER A 93 -4.83 -4.36 13.27
N ASP A 94 -5.15 -3.35 14.08
CA ASP A 94 -4.89 -3.36 15.53
C ASP A 94 -5.63 -4.50 16.22
N ILE A 95 -6.95 -4.62 15.99
CA ILE A 95 -7.76 -5.66 16.61
C ILE A 95 -7.19 -7.05 16.28
N PHE A 96 -6.87 -7.32 15.02
CA PHE A 96 -6.35 -8.62 14.60
C PHE A 96 -4.95 -8.88 15.13
N LEU A 97 -4.11 -7.86 15.26
CA LEU A 97 -2.79 -7.98 15.89
C LEU A 97 -2.94 -8.40 17.36
N HIS A 98 -3.81 -7.73 18.13
CA HIS A 98 -3.98 -7.97 19.56
C HIS A 98 -4.79 -9.24 19.88
N ARG A 99 -5.86 -9.53 19.12
CA ARG A 99 -6.77 -10.64 19.41
C ARG A 99 -6.34 -11.96 18.78
N VAL A 100 -5.80 -11.92 17.56
CA VAL A 100 -5.53 -13.12 16.75
C VAL A 100 -4.03 -13.34 16.55
N GLY A 101 -3.18 -12.35 16.86
CA GLY A 101 -1.74 -12.44 16.57
C GLY A 101 -1.48 -12.52 15.07
N CYS A 102 -2.21 -11.74 14.26
CA CYS A 102 -1.98 -11.65 12.83
C CYS A 102 -1.00 -10.51 12.52
N ALA A 103 0.06 -10.80 11.77
CA ALA A 103 1.03 -9.76 11.35
C ALA A 103 0.40 -8.79 10.34
N ARG A 104 0.61 -7.49 10.54
CA ARG A 104 0.03 -6.42 9.71
C ARG A 104 0.36 -6.47 8.22
N PRO A 105 1.53 -6.97 7.76
CA PRO A 105 1.81 -7.10 6.33
C PRO A 105 0.78 -7.93 5.55
N LEU A 106 0.01 -8.82 6.21
CA LEU A 106 -1.11 -9.50 5.56
C LEU A 106 -2.20 -8.53 5.09
N PHE A 107 -2.50 -7.49 5.87
CA PHE A 107 -3.46 -6.46 5.50
C PHE A 107 -2.98 -5.61 4.32
N VAL A 108 -1.65 -5.46 4.15
CA VAL A 108 -1.09 -4.84 2.94
C VAL A 108 -1.34 -5.71 1.71
N ALA A 109 -1.20 -7.04 1.82
CA ALA A 109 -1.52 -7.94 0.73
C ALA A 109 -3.02 -7.91 0.37
N ILE A 110 -3.90 -7.88 1.37
CA ILE A 110 -5.35 -7.77 1.17
C ILE A 110 -5.71 -6.44 0.47
N THR A 111 -5.14 -5.32 0.93
CA THR A 111 -5.40 -4.02 0.32
C THR A 111 -4.87 -3.93 -1.11
N LEU A 112 -3.73 -4.56 -1.42
CA LEU A 112 -3.22 -4.68 -2.80
C LEU A 112 -4.09 -5.57 -3.68
N ALA A 113 -4.71 -6.62 -3.12
CA ALA A 113 -5.68 -7.42 -3.87
C ALA A 113 -6.94 -6.61 -4.19
N ILE A 114 -7.46 -5.83 -3.23
CA ILE A 114 -8.57 -4.90 -3.46
C ILE A 114 -8.19 -3.85 -4.51
N MET A 115 -6.97 -3.32 -4.46
CA MET A 115 -6.43 -2.39 -5.45
C MET A 115 -6.44 -3.00 -6.86
N ALA A 116 -5.95 -4.24 -7.01
CA ALA A 116 -5.95 -4.95 -8.28
C ALA A 116 -7.37 -5.15 -8.83
N VAL A 117 -8.32 -5.55 -7.97
CA VAL A 117 -9.74 -5.67 -8.34
C VAL A 117 -10.31 -4.33 -8.76
N GLY A 118 -10.00 -3.24 -8.04
CA GLY A 118 -10.41 -1.88 -8.40
C GLY A 118 -9.93 -1.48 -9.79
N HIS A 119 -8.66 -1.74 -10.11
CA HIS A 119 -8.11 -1.48 -11.44
C HIS A 119 -8.76 -2.35 -12.54
N ILE A 120 -9.03 -3.63 -12.27
CA ILE A 120 -9.74 -4.53 -13.20
C ILE A 120 -11.17 -4.01 -13.47
N VAL A 121 -11.87 -3.56 -12.43
CA VAL A 121 -13.21 -2.98 -12.56
C VAL A 121 -13.19 -1.77 -13.49
N VAL A 122 -12.23 -0.86 -13.33
CA VAL A 122 -12.10 0.30 -14.22
C VAL A 122 -11.76 -0.16 -15.65
N ALA A 123 -10.84 -1.11 -15.81
CA ALA A 123 -10.47 -1.67 -17.11
C ALA A 123 -11.66 -2.31 -17.85
N ALA A 124 -12.59 -2.94 -17.13
CA ALA A 124 -13.71 -3.67 -17.72
C ALA A 124 -14.71 -2.79 -18.51
N GLY A 125 -14.68 -1.46 -18.35
CA GLY A 125 -15.39 -0.55 -19.25
C GLY A 125 -16.92 -0.58 -19.20
N PHE A 126 -17.55 -1.24 -18.22
CA PHE A 126 -19.02 -1.29 -18.09
C PHE A 126 -19.59 0.01 -17.50
N SER A 127 -20.91 0.22 -17.61
CA SER A 127 -21.56 1.44 -17.11
C SER A 127 -21.30 1.67 -15.62
N LYS A 128 -20.88 2.90 -15.25
CA LYS A 128 -20.53 3.29 -13.88
C LYS A 128 -19.35 2.51 -13.26
N ASN A 129 -18.52 1.85 -14.07
CA ASN A 129 -17.30 1.18 -13.62
C ASN A 129 -16.39 2.09 -12.77
N LEU A 130 -16.23 3.35 -13.15
CA LEU A 130 -15.34 4.30 -12.52
C LEU A 130 -15.85 4.73 -11.14
N TYR A 131 -17.17 4.72 -10.92
CA TYR A 131 -17.74 4.90 -9.58
C TYR A 131 -17.31 3.77 -8.65
N LEU A 132 -17.53 2.51 -9.05
CA LEU A 132 -17.12 1.35 -8.27
C LEU A 132 -15.60 1.28 -8.09
N GLY A 133 -14.84 1.57 -9.15
CA GLY A 133 -13.39 1.67 -9.11
C GLY A 133 -12.89 2.71 -8.11
N SER A 134 -13.52 3.89 -8.08
CA SER A 134 -13.16 4.97 -7.14
C SER A 134 -13.37 4.57 -5.69
N VAL A 135 -14.43 3.79 -5.40
CA VAL A 135 -14.67 3.21 -4.07
C VAL A 135 -13.58 2.20 -3.71
N LEU A 136 -13.35 1.20 -4.55
CA LEU A 136 -12.41 0.11 -4.26
C LEU A 136 -10.96 0.61 -4.14
N VAL A 137 -10.51 1.41 -5.11
CA VAL A 137 -9.17 2.02 -5.11
C VAL A 137 -9.07 3.02 -3.96
N GLY A 138 -10.10 3.82 -3.69
CA GLY A 138 -10.13 4.76 -2.56
C GLY A 138 -9.91 4.05 -1.23
N VAL A 139 -10.66 2.99 -0.94
CA VAL A 139 -10.48 2.17 0.28
C VAL A 139 -9.06 1.63 0.36
N ALA A 140 -8.58 0.95 -0.69
CA ALA A 140 -7.26 0.33 -0.69
C ALA A 140 -6.12 1.36 -0.52
N TYR A 141 -6.19 2.47 -1.25
CA TYR A 141 -5.22 3.57 -1.16
C TYR A 141 -5.20 4.19 0.24
N GLY A 142 -6.38 4.44 0.81
CA GLY A 142 -6.52 4.93 2.17
C GLY A 142 -5.90 3.97 3.19
N SER A 143 -6.26 2.69 3.12
CA SER A 143 -5.74 1.67 4.03
C SER A 143 -4.22 1.55 4.00
N GLN A 144 -3.59 1.70 2.84
CA GLN A 144 -2.13 1.67 2.77
C GLN A 144 -1.46 2.86 3.47
N TRP A 145 -2.07 4.05 3.43
CA TRP A 145 -1.55 5.22 4.14
C TRP A 145 -1.51 5.05 5.66
N SER A 146 -2.43 4.27 6.25
CA SER A 146 -2.41 3.98 7.69
C SER A 146 -1.51 2.80 8.04
N LEU A 147 -1.48 1.75 7.20
CA LEU A 147 -0.69 0.54 7.48
C LEU A 147 0.82 0.74 7.31
N MET A 148 1.26 1.48 6.30
CA MET A 148 2.69 1.62 5.96
C MET A 148 3.55 2.24 7.08
N PRO A 149 3.19 3.39 7.68
CA PRO A 149 3.99 3.95 8.78
C PRO A 149 4.01 3.03 10.01
N THR A 150 2.88 2.37 10.32
CA THR A 150 2.79 1.43 11.45
C THR A 150 3.66 0.19 11.23
N ILE A 151 3.66 -0.39 10.03
CA ILE A 151 4.54 -1.54 9.72
C ILE A 151 6.00 -1.10 9.73
N THR A 152 6.30 0.11 9.27
CA THR A 152 7.66 0.67 9.30
C THR A 152 8.15 0.79 10.75
N SER A 153 7.33 1.30 11.67
CA SER A 153 7.70 1.40 13.08
C SER A 153 7.87 0.02 13.75
N GLU A 154 7.05 -0.96 13.37
CA GLU A 154 7.12 -2.33 13.89
C GLU A 154 8.39 -3.06 13.42
N ILE A 155 8.81 -2.85 12.17
CA ILE A 155 9.96 -3.56 11.57
C ILE A 155 11.30 -2.89 11.90
N PHE A 156 11.38 -1.56 11.81
CA PHE A 156 12.65 -0.83 11.92
C PHE A 156 12.82 -0.08 13.24
N GLY A 157 11.74 0.06 14.00
CA GLY A 157 11.75 0.83 15.24
C GLY A 157 11.11 2.19 15.16
N VAL A 158 10.94 2.76 16.35
CA VAL A 158 10.35 4.09 16.54
C VAL A 158 11.39 5.21 16.45
N GLY A 159 12.68 4.92 16.73
CA GLY A 159 13.72 5.96 16.85
C GLY A 159 13.91 6.81 15.60
N HIS A 160 13.90 6.21 14.40
CA HIS A 160 14.08 6.90 13.12
C HIS A 160 12.91 6.68 12.14
N VAL A 161 11.72 6.35 12.67
CA VAL A 161 10.57 5.97 11.83
C VAL A 161 10.20 7.05 10.82
N GLY A 162 10.24 8.32 11.21
CA GLY A 162 9.89 9.44 10.34
C GLY A 162 10.79 9.51 9.11
N THR A 163 12.10 9.37 9.30
CA THR A 163 13.05 9.39 8.18
C THR A 163 12.88 8.17 7.29
N ILE A 164 12.83 6.97 7.89
CA ILE A 164 12.74 5.71 7.14
C ILE A 164 11.43 5.65 6.34
N PHE A 165 10.29 5.94 6.96
CA PHE A 165 8.99 5.94 6.29
C PHE A 165 8.96 6.96 5.15
N ASN A 166 9.44 8.18 5.36
CA ASN A 166 9.44 9.18 4.28
C ASN A 166 10.35 8.78 3.11
N THR A 167 11.47 8.08 3.37
CA THR A 167 12.29 7.53 2.29
C THR A 167 11.56 6.41 1.53
N ILE A 168 10.85 5.51 2.23
CA ILE A 168 9.97 4.53 1.59
C ILE A 168 8.88 5.24 0.79
N ALA A 169 8.34 6.35 1.31
CA ALA A 169 7.23 7.08 0.73
C ALA A 169 7.54 7.72 -0.62
N ILE A 170 8.82 7.92 -0.96
CA ILE A 170 9.27 8.33 -2.30
C ILE A 170 8.78 7.36 -3.38
N ALA A 171 8.54 6.09 -3.04
CA ALA A 171 7.95 5.11 -3.95
C ALA A 171 6.59 5.58 -4.54
N SER A 172 5.79 6.32 -3.77
CA SER A 172 4.47 6.80 -4.19
C SER A 172 4.53 7.83 -5.34
N PRO A 173 5.24 8.97 -5.23
CA PRO A 173 5.39 9.89 -6.35
C PRO A 173 6.14 9.28 -7.54
N VAL A 174 7.15 8.42 -7.30
CA VAL A 174 7.85 7.71 -8.39
C VAL A 174 6.89 6.78 -9.15
N GLY A 175 6.06 6.03 -8.44
CA GLY A 175 5.01 5.20 -9.01
C GLY A 175 3.95 6.03 -9.74
N SER A 176 3.45 7.09 -9.11
CA SER A 176 2.45 7.97 -9.71
C SER A 176 2.94 8.62 -11.00
N TYR A 177 4.18 9.11 -11.04
CA TYR A 177 4.76 9.63 -12.29
C TYR A 177 4.82 8.55 -13.37
N THR A 178 5.32 7.35 -13.00
CA THR A 178 5.43 6.22 -13.93
C THR A 178 4.07 5.84 -14.50
N PHE A 179 3.06 5.64 -13.67
CA PHE A 179 1.75 5.20 -14.14
C PHE A 179 0.94 6.34 -14.77
N SER A 180 0.94 7.55 -14.21
CA SER A 180 0.19 8.69 -14.76
C SER A 180 0.74 9.12 -16.12
N VAL A 181 2.06 9.36 -16.20
CA VAL A 181 2.65 9.97 -17.38
C VAL A 181 3.05 8.91 -18.40
N ARG A 182 3.79 7.88 -17.97
CA ARG A 182 4.38 6.90 -18.91
C ARG A 182 3.42 5.80 -19.32
N VAL A 183 2.41 5.49 -18.51
CA VAL A 183 1.42 4.45 -18.84
C VAL A 183 0.13 5.10 -19.32
N ILE A 184 -0.57 5.83 -18.46
CA ILE A 184 -1.88 6.42 -18.75
C ILE A 184 -1.76 7.44 -19.90
N GLY A 185 -0.94 8.49 -19.74
CA GLY A 185 -0.78 9.53 -20.76
C GLY A 185 -0.29 8.99 -22.10
N PHE A 186 0.81 8.24 -22.11
CA PHE A 186 1.36 7.68 -23.35
C PHE A 186 0.37 6.77 -24.11
N ILE A 187 -0.39 5.92 -23.41
CA ILE A 187 -1.38 5.05 -24.06
C ILE A 187 -2.56 5.89 -24.56
N TYR A 188 -3.02 6.86 -23.77
CA TYR A 188 -4.12 7.76 -24.16
C TYR A 188 -3.78 8.51 -25.45
N ASP A 189 -2.63 9.17 -25.51
CA ASP A 189 -2.18 9.94 -26.68
C ASP A 189 -2.01 9.05 -27.91
N LYS A 190 -1.50 7.82 -27.72
CA LYS A 190 -1.33 6.85 -28.82
C LYS A 190 -2.67 6.44 -29.44
N VAL A 191 -3.69 6.22 -28.60
CA VAL A 191 -5.03 5.82 -29.06
C VAL A 191 -5.82 7.01 -29.61
N GLY A 192 -5.63 8.21 -29.05
CA GLY A 192 -6.30 9.46 -29.43
C GLY A 192 -5.70 10.20 -30.62
N SER A 193 -4.89 9.56 -31.46
CA SER A 193 -4.11 10.19 -32.56
C SER A 193 -4.95 10.70 -33.77
N GLY A 194 -6.20 11.12 -33.53
CA GLY A 194 -7.08 11.81 -34.49
C GLY A 194 -7.01 13.35 -34.40
N GLU A 195 -7.92 14.05 -35.08
CA GLU A 195 -7.89 15.52 -35.29
C GLU A 195 -7.82 16.38 -34.00
N ASP A 196 -8.27 15.87 -32.85
CA ASP A 196 -8.35 16.63 -31.59
C ASP A 196 -7.40 16.14 -30.47
N ASN A 197 -6.53 15.14 -30.71
CA ASN A 197 -5.72 14.47 -29.66
C ASN A 197 -6.53 13.95 -28.44
N THR A 198 -7.84 13.84 -28.57
CA THR A 198 -8.74 13.35 -27.52
C THR A 198 -9.17 11.92 -27.83
N CYS A 199 -9.28 11.11 -26.78
CA CYS A 199 -9.69 9.72 -26.88
C CYS A 199 -10.98 9.53 -26.09
N PHE A 200 -11.99 8.93 -26.74
CA PHE A 200 -13.28 8.61 -26.13
C PHE A 200 -13.51 7.09 -26.05
N GLY A 201 -14.18 6.68 -24.97
CA GLY A 201 -14.54 5.31 -24.67
C GLY A 201 -13.52 4.57 -23.79
N SER A 202 -13.92 3.38 -23.34
CA SER A 202 -13.13 2.55 -22.42
C SER A 202 -11.77 2.10 -22.99
N ARG A 203 -11.63 2.06 -24.32
CA ARG A 203 -10.40 1.64 -25.02
C ARG A 203 -9.20 2.55 -24.70
N CYS A 204 -9.44 3.80 -24.34
CA CYS A 204 -8.40 4.79 -24.02
C CYS A 204 -7.60 4.42 -22.78
N PHE A 205 -8.24 3.75 -21.81
CA PHE A 205 -7.66 3.48 -20.51
C PHE A 205 -7.62 1.99 -20.13
N MET A 206 -8.35 1.12 -20.85
CA MET A 206 -8.42 -0.32 -20.58
C MET A 206 -7.03 -0.95 -20.43
N LEU A 207 -6.12 -0.72 -21.38
CA LEU A 207 -4.76 -1.28 -21.31
C LEU A 207 -3.97 -0.72 -20.12
N SER A 208 -4.07 0.58 -19.87
CA SER A 208 -3.39 1.24 -18.75
C SER A 208 -3.82 0.66 -17.40
N PHE A 209 -5.12 0.45 -17.20
CA PHE A 209 -5.66 -0.16 -15.99
C PHE A 209 -5.36 -1.66 -15.88
N MET A 210 -5.27 -2.40 -16.99
CA MET A 210 -4.80 -3.80 -16.96
C MET A 210 -3.33 -3.90 -16.55
N ILE A 211 -2.48 -2.98 -17.00
CA ILE A 211 -1.08 -2.88 -16.56
C ILE A 211 -1.03 -2.58 -15.06
N MET A 212 -1.76 -1.56 -14.59
CA MET A 212 -1.80 -1.22 -13.16
C MET A 212 -2.37 -2.35 -12.30
N ALA A 213 -3.39 -3.09 -12.77
CA ALA A 213 -3.90 -4.28 -12.10
C ALA A 213 -2.84 -5.38 -11.98
N SER A 214 -2.07 -5.63 -13.05
CA SER A 214 -0.97 -6.60 -13.06
C SER A 214 0.14 -6.21 -12.08
N VAL A 215 0.47 -4.91 -12.01
CA VAL A 215 1.44 -4.38 -11.05
C VAL A 215 0.92 -4.48 -9.61
N ALA A 216 -0.35 -4.18 -9.36
CA ALA A 216 -0.96 -4.33 -8.05
C ALA A 216 -0.97 -5.81 -7.61
N PHE A 217 -1.27 -6.73 -8.53
CA PHE A 217 -1.20 -8.17 -8.29
C PHE A 217 0.24 -8.64 -8.00
N PHE A 218 1.23 -8.12 -8.72
CA PHE A 218 2.65 -8.32 -8.36
C PHE A 218 2.95 -7.83 -6.93
N GLY A 219 2.42 -6.65 -6.57
CA GLY A 219 2.49 -6.11 -5.22
C GLY A 219 1.92 -7.07 -4.16
N VAL A 220 0.85 -7.81 -4.46
CA VAL A 220 0.29 -8.83 -3.55
C VAL A 220 1.34 -9.88 -3.21
N PHE A 221 2.06 -10.42 -4.19
CA PHE A 221 3.13 -11.39 -3.95
C PHE A 221 4.26 -10.81 -3.11
N VAL A 222 4.66 -9.55 -3.38
CA VAL A 222 5.69 -8.85 -2.60
C VAL A 222 5.26 -8.67 -1.15
N ALA A 223 4.00 -8.28 -0.92
CA ALA A 223 3.44 -8.13 0.43
C ALA A 223 3.30 -9.47 1.17
N LEU A 224 2.93 -10.54 0.46
CA LEU A 224 2.92 -11.90 1.03
C LEU A 224 4.34 -12.36 1.38
N LEU A 225 5.33 -12.10 0.54
CA LEU A 225 6.72 -12.39 0.83
C LEU A 225 7.20 -11.63 2.09
N LEU A 226 6.86 -10.35 2.20
CA LEU A 226 7.11 -9.55 3.40
C LEU A 226 6.43 -10.16 4.63
N PHE A 227 5.16 -10.58 4.50
CA PHE A 227 4.43 -11.26 5.58
C PHE A 227 5.14 -12.53 6.03
N PHE A 228 5.52 -13.42 5.12
CA PHE A 228 6.20 -14.67 5.49
C PHE A 228 7.57 -14.43 6.13
N ARG A 229 8.33 -13.45 5.61
CA ARG A 229 9.65 -13.08 6.15
C ARG A 229 9.56 -12.47 7.55
N THR A 230 8.57 -11.61 7.77
CA THR A 230 8.37 -10.92 9.06
C THR A 230 7.58 -11.76 10.06
N ARG A 231 6.88 -12.83 9.64
CA ARG A 231 6.06 -13.68 10.54
C ARG A 231 6.84 -14.23 11.74
N ARG A 232 8.11 -14.61 11.54
CA ARG A 232 8.98 -15.08 12.64
C ARG A 232 9.29 -13.95 13.61
N PHE A 233 9.59 -12.76 13.09
CA PHE A 233 9.81 -11.55 13.88
C PHE A 233 8.56 -11.13 14.67
N TYR A 234 7.38 -11.05 14.04
CA TYR A 234 6.13 -10.72 14.75
C TYR A 234 5.84 -11.69 15.91
N LYS A 235 6.07 -13.00 15.70
CA LYS A 235 5.89 -14.01 16.76
C LYS A 235 6.90 -13.88 17.91
N ALA A 236 8.15 -13.55 17.59
CA ALA A 236 9.22 -13.47 18.58
C ALA A 236 9.20 -12.17 19.38
N VAL A 237 8.91 -11.04 18.73
CA VAL A 237 9.13 -9.69 19.28
C VAL A 237 7.81 -9.02 19.61
N VAL A 238 6.98 -8.79 18.59
CA VAL A 238 5.75 -8.00 18.69
C VAL A 238 4.75 -8.65 19.64
N PHE A 239 4.48 -9.96 19.48
CA PHE A 239 3.53 -10.66 20.35
C PHE A 239 4.05 -10.92 21.76
N ARG A 240 5.35 -10.77 22.02
CA ARG A 240 5.88 -10.82 23.39
C ARG A 240 5.70 -9.48 24.09
N ARG A 241 6.03 -8.37 23.42
CA ARG A 241 5.79 -7.02 23.95
C ARG A 241 4.31 -6.79 24.29
N LEU A 242 3.40 -7.24 23.42
CA LEU A 242 1.95 -7.14 23.65
C LEU A 242 1.41 -7.96 24.84
N ARG A 243 2.16 -8.95 25.35
CA ARG A 243 1.76 -9.75 26.52
C ARG A 243 2.33 -9.23 27.83
N HIS A 244 3.23 -8.25 27.77
CA HIS A 244 3.82 -7.59 28.94
C HIS A 244 3.13 -6.27 29.31
N PHE A 245 2.15 -5.85 28.50
CA PHE A 245 1.16 -4.82 28.82
C PHE A 245 -0.18 -5.50 29.13
#